data_AF-A0A838TK07-F1
#
_entry.id   AF-A0A838TK07-F1
#
_cell.length_a   1.000
_cell.length_b   1.000
_cell.length_c   1.000
_cell.angle_alpha   90.00
_cell.angle_beta   90.00
_cell.angle_gamma   90.00
#
_symmetry.space_group_name_H-M   'P 1'
#
loop_
_entity.id
_entity.type
_entity.pdbx_description
1 polymer ?
#
loop_
_entity_poly.entity_id
_entity_poly.type
_entity_poly.pdbx_seq_one_letter_code
_entity_poly.pdbx_strand_id
1 'polypeptide(L)'
;MRKYFQDILSLRETSDFEKTKSTISDGVTLRGYNLWILLCSSVLASIGLDTNSAAIIIGAMLISPLMSPILGVGLSVAVHDKLLLIRSLRNLALAVVISLFASVLYFILTPLGQITSEEKARTFPTLLDVLVALFGG
;
A
#
# COMPACT_ATOMS: atom_id res chain seq x y z
N MET A 1 19.08 28.15 22.63
CA MET A 1 17.90 28.21 21.74
C MET A 1 18.23 28.19 20.25
N ARG A 2 19.17 29.00 19.73
CA ARG A 2 19.46 29.06 18.27
C ARG A 2 20.04 27.77 17.65
N LYS A 3 20.88 27.02 18.39
CA LYS A 3 21.42 25.72 17.96
C LYS A 3 20.36 24.62 17.88
N TYR A 4 19.48 24.56 18.89
CA TYR A 4 18.35 23.62 18.88
C TYR A 4 17.45 23.83 17.66
N PHE A 5 17.15 25.08 17.31
CA PHE A 5 16.36 25.41 16.11
C PHE A 5 17.07 25.08 14.79
N GLN A 6 18.41 25.08 14.78
CA GLN A 6 19.21 24.64 13.64
C GLN A 6 19.25 23.12 13.50
N ASP A 7 19.24 22.38 14.62
CA ASP A 7 19.23 20.90 14.63
C ASP A 7 17.87 20.32 14.21
N ILE A 8 16.74 20.94 14.55
CA ILE A 8 15.41 20.52 14.02
C ILE A 8 15.25 20.87 12.53
N LEU A 9 15.96 21.89 12.04
CA LEU A 9 15.90 22.32 10.65
C LEU A 9 16.97 21.63 9.77
N SER A 10 17.93 20.92 10.36
CA SER A 10 19.00 20.21 9.64
C SER A 10 18.53 18.83 9.14
N LEU A 11 17.69 18.83 8.10
CA LEU A 11 17.24 17.61 7.38
C LEU A 11 18.40 16.78 6.75
N ARG A 12 19.60 17.35 6.71
CA ARG A 12 20.77 16.81 6.00
C ARG A 12 21.62 15.85 6.84
N GLU A 13 21.52 15.88 8.17
CA GLU A 13 22.29 14.99 9.06
C GLU A 13 21.56 13.67 9.40
N THR A 14 20.25 13.60 9.18
CA THR A 14 19.41 12.45 9.57
C THR A 14 18.91 11.59 8.41
N SER A 15 19.15 11.98 7.16
CA SER A 15 18.75 11.22 5.96
C SER A 15 19.81 10.21 5.53
N ASP A 16 19.86 9.08 6.25
CA ASP A 16 20.77 7.97 5.96
C ASP A 16 20.26 7.18 4.74
N PHE A 17 20.58 7.68 3.54
CA PHE A 17 20.12 7.16 2.25
C PHE A 17 20.39 5.65 2.10
N GLU A 18 21.55 5.18 2.57
CA GLU A 18 21.90 3.75 2.54
C GLU A 18 20.94 2.91 3.40
N LYS A 19 20.61 3.37 4.62
CA LYS A 19 19.65 2.67 5.49
C LYS A 19 18.24 2.68 4.91
N THR A 20 17.80 3.79 4.31
CA THR A 20 16.49 3.86 3.65
C THR A 20 16.44 2.90 2.47
N LYS A 21 17.50 2.86 1.65
CA LYS A 21 17.59 1.95 0.50
C LYS A 21 17.55 0.49 0.92
N SER A 22 18.31 0.09 1.94
CA SER A 22 18.32 -1.29 2.43
C SER A 22 16.97 -1.70 3.02
N THR A 23 16.37 -0.86 3.86
CA THR A 23 15.06 -1.13 4.49
C THR A 23 13.95 -1.34 3.45
N ILE A 24 13.89 -0.48 2.43
CA ILE A 24 12.90 -0.63 1.36
C ILE A 24 13.21 -1.86 0.51
N SER A 25 14.48 -2.07 0.13
CA SER A 25 14.89 -3.24 -0.68
C SER A 25 14.56 -4.57 0.00
N ASP A 26 14.77 -4.68 1.31
CA ASP A 26 14.46 -5.90 2.07
C ASP A 26 12.94 -6.11 2.21
N GLY A 27 12.19 -5.02 2.39
CA GLY A 27 10.73 -5.02 2.50
C GLY A 27 9.99 -5.37 1.20
N VAL A 28 10.62 -5.22 0.03
CA VAL A 28 10.00 -5.55 -1.27
C VAL A 28 9.63 -7.03 -1.40
N THR A 29 10.32 -7.92 -0.67
CA THR A 29 10.10 -9.35 -0.77
C THR A 29 8.83 -9.79 -0.02
N LEU A 30 7.83 -10.26 -0.77
CA LEU A 30 6.65 -10.87 -0.19
C LEU A 30 7.00 -12.27 0.33
N ARG A 31 7.25 -12.38 1.63
CA ARG A 31 7.39 -13.67 2.33
C ARG A 31 6.03 -14.33 2.50
N GLY A 32 6.02 -15.66 2.66
CA GLY A 32 4.77 -16.45 2.74
C GLY A 32 3.76 -15.96 3.78
N TYR A 33 4.21 -15.48 4.94
CA TYR A 33 3.32 -14.92 5.96
C TYR A 33 2.59 -13.64 5.48
N ASN A 34 3.29 -12.75 4.74
CA ASN A 34 2.70 -11.54 4.17
C ASN A 34 1.62 -11.88 3.13
N LEU A 35 1.80 -12.97 2.38
CA LEU A 35 0.80 -13.43 1.41
C LEU A 35 -0.49 -13.93 2.09
N TRP A 36 -0.37 -14.63 3.21
CA TRP A 36 -1.54 -15.02 4.01
C TRP A 36 -2.26 -13.82 4.61
N ILE A 37 -1.52 -12.84 5.13
CA ILE A 37 -2.10 -11.59 5.62
C ILE A 37 -2.81 -10.84 4.48
N LEU A 38 -2.21 -10.78 3.30
CA LEU A 38 -2.80 -10.18 2.11
C LEU A 38 -4.12 -10.86 1.73
N LEU A 39 -4.16 -12.20 1.75
CA LEU A 39 -5.39 -12.98 1.50
C LEU A 39 -6.47 -12.63 2.52
N CYS A 40 -6.14 -12.64 3.82
CA CYS A 40 -7.08 -12.27 4.88
C CYS A 40 -7.58 -10.83 4.75
N SER A 41 -6.69 -9.88 4.48
CA SER A 41 -7.03 -8.47 4.26
C SER A 41 -7.95 -8.29 3.05
N SER A 42 -7.71 -9.04 1.96
CA SER A 42 -8.57 -9.00 0.77
C SER A 42 -9.98 -9.47 1.07
N VAL A 43 -10.15 -10.55 1.84
CA VAL A 43 -11.47 -11.06 2.23
C VAL A 43 -12.16 -10.10 3.20
N LEU A 44 -11.42 -9.53 4.17
CA LEU A 44 -11.95 -8.50 5.07
C LEU A 44 -12.43 -7.27 4.32
N ALA A 45 -11.68 -6.83 3.30
CA ALA A 45 -12.10 -5.71 2.45
C ALA A 45 -13.41 -6.04 1.72
N SER A 46 -13.54 -7.24 1.14
CA SER A 46 -14.78 -7.67 0.48
C SER A 46 -15.97 -7.73 1.44
N ILE A 47 -15.78 -8.26 2.66
CA ILE A 47 -16.82 -8.25 3.72
C ILE A 47 -17.18 -6.82 4.14
N GLY A 48 -16.18 -5.94 4.27
CA GLY A 48 -16.38 -4.54 4.64
C GLY A 48 -17.17 -3.76 3.61
N LEU A 49 -16.95 -4.04 2.31
CA LEU A 49 -17.75 -3.50 1.22
C LEU A 49 -19.19 -4.01 1.27
N ASP A 50 -19.39 -5.30 1.50
CA ASP A 50 -20.72 -5.91 1.56
C ASP A 50 -21.55 -5.40 2.75
N THR A 51 -20.90 -5.21 3.90
CA THR A 51 -21.53 -4.69 5.13
C THR A 51 -21.59 -3.16 5.20
N ASN A 52 -21.16 -2.45 4.16
CA ASN A 52 -21.09 -0.98 4.14
C ASN A 52 -20.36 -0.39 5.36
N SER A 53 -19.28 -1.04 5.80
CA SER A 53 -18.55 -0.68 7.02
C SER A 53 -17.17 -0.12 6.70
N ALA A 54 -17.07 1.22 6.71
CA ALA A 54 -15.80 1.93 6.55
C ALA A 54 -14.74 1.48 7.57
N ALA A 55 -15.14 1.12 8.80
CA ALA A 55 -14.23 0.66 9.84
C ALA A 55 -13.51 -0.64 9.46
N ILE A 56 -14.22 -1.62 8.88
CA ILE A 56 -13.64 -2.90 8.44
C ILE A 56 -12.72 -2.68 7.23
N ILE A 57 -13.14 -1.82 6.30
CA ILE A 57 -12.35 -1.48 5.09
C ILE A 57 -11.02 -0.82 5.49
N ILE A 58 -11.05 0.17 6.38
CA ILE A 58 -9.84 0.84 6.87
C ILE A 58 -8.96 -0.15 7.65
N GLY A 59 -9.55 -1.02 8.47
CA GLY A 59 -8.82 -2.08 9.17
C GLY A 59 -8.07 -3.00 8.20
N ALA A 60 -8.69 -3.39 7.09
CA ALA A 60 -8.03 -4.17 6.04
C ALA A 60 -6.84 -3.44 5.41
N MET A 61 -6.96 -2.11 5.19
CA MET A 61 -5.89 -1.28 4.62
C MET A 61 -4.65 -1.21 5.54
N LEU A 62 -4.84 -1.11 6.85
CA LEU A 62 -3.73 -0.98 7.82
C LEU A 62 -2.85 -2.23 7.92
N ILE A 63 -3.42 -3.40 7.66
CA ILE A 63 -2.74 -4.69 7.84
C ILE A 63 -2.14 -5.17 6.50
N SER A 64 -2.57 -4.61 5.37
CA SER A 64 -2.15 -5.07 4.05
C SER A 64 -0.67 -4.74 3.75
N PRO A 65 0.19 -5.75 3.46
CA PRO A 65 1.61 -5.55 3.21
C PRO A 65 1.92 -5.07 1.77
N LEU A 66 1.00 -4.33 1.14
CA LEU A 66 1.17 -3.77 -0.21
C LEU A 66 2.08 -2.55 -0.27
N MET A 67 2.26 -1.84 0.85
CA MET A 67 3.02 -0.59 0.87
C MET A 67 4.50 -0.82 0.52
N SER A 68 5.10 -1.91 0.99
CA SER A 68 6.51 -2.22 0.77
C SER A 68 6.91 -2.38 -0.71
N PRO A 69 6.21 -3.20 -1.54
CA PRO A 69 6.52 -3.26 -2.96
C PRO A 69 6.24 -1.95 -3.71
N ILE A 70 5.23 -1.16 -3.33
CA ILE A 70 4.93 0.15 -3.95
C ILE A 70 6.07 1.14 -3.72
N LEU A 71 6.53 1.26 -2.46
CA LEU A 71 7.68 2.11 -2.11
C LEU A 71 8.95 1.62 -2.81
N GLY A 72 9.12 0.31 -2.98
CA GLY A 72 10.22 -0.26 -3.74
C GLY A 72 10.22 0.15 -5.21
N VAL A 73 9.07 0.20 -5.87
CA VAL A 73 8.95 0.73 -7.24
C VAL A 73 9.37 2.21 -7.26
N GLY A 74 8.83 3.04 -6.36
CA GLY A 74 9.17 4.47 -6.29
C GLY A 74 10.67 4.71 -6.08
N LEU A 75 11.29 4.00 -5.13
CA LEU A 75 12.73 4.07 -4.88
C LEU A 75 13.55 3.60 -6.08
N SER A 76 13.15 2.50 -6.72
CA SER A 76 13.88 1.97 -7.88
C SER A 76 13.93 2.94 -9.05
N VAL A 77 12.84 3.69 -9.27
CA VAL A 77 12.76 4.74 -10.29
C VAL A 77 13.65 5.92 -9.91
N ALA A 78 13.61 6.34 -8.64
CA ALA A 78 14.43 7.45 -8.14
C ALA A 78 15.94 7.18 -8.22
N VAL A 79 16.38 5.95 -7.94
CA VAL A 79 17.80 5.54 -7.89
C VAL A 79 18.26 4.88 -9.21
N HIS A 80 17.37 4.76 -10.21
CA HIS A 80 17.63 4.08 -11.48
C HIS A 80 18.09 2.61 -11.34
N ASP A 81 17.60 1.90 -10.32
CA ASP A 81 17.96 0.50 -10.05
C ASP A 81 16.98 -0.45 -10.75
N LYS A 82 17.36 -0.88 -11.97
CA LYS A 82 16.51 -1.78 -12.79
C LYS A 82 16.26 -3.13 -12.14
N LEU A 83 17.20 -3.65 -11.35
CA LEU A 83 17.05 -4.95 -10.71
C LEU A 83 16.01 -4.87 -9.59
N LEU A 84 16.09 -3.82 -8.76
CA LEU A 84 15.10 -3.55 -7.72
C LEU A 84 13.73 -3.26 -8.33
N LEU A 85 13.68 -2.53 -9.45
CA LEU A 85 12.44 -2.23 -10.17
C LEU A 85 11.72 -3.49 -10.63
N ILE A 86 12.42 -4.40 -11.32
CA ILE A 86 11.79 -5.63 -11.82
C ILE A 86 11.33 -6.51 -10.66
N ARG A 87 12.11 -6.58 -9.57
CA ARG A 87 11.75 -7.34 -8.36
C ARG A 87 10.51 -6.76 -7.68
N SER A 88 10.44 -5.45 -7.50
CA SER A 88 9.29 -4.79 -6.86
C SER A 88 8.03 -4.88 -7.72
N LEU A 89 8.16 -4.69 -9.03
CA LEU A 89 7.05 -4.83 -9.97
C LEU A 89 6.50 -6.26 -10.01
N ARG A 90 7.37 -7.29 -10.00
CA ARG A 90 6.94 -8.69 -9.96
C ARG A 90 6.21 -9.04 -8.67
N ASN A 91 6.71 -8.57 -7.52
CA ASN A 91 6.04 -8.79 -6.23
C ASN A 91 4.69 -8.05 -6.18
N LEU A 92 4.63 -6.81 -6.66
CA LEU A 92 3.40 -6.03 -6.75
C LEU A 92 2.37 -6.75 -7.64
N ALA A 93 2.78 -7.20 -8.82
CA ALA A 93 1.91 -7.96 -9.72
C ALA A 93 1.39 -9.26 -9.08
N LEU A 94 2.27 -10.01 -8.39
CA LEU A 94 1.87 -11.21 -7.67
C LEU A 94 0.85 -10.90 -6.57
N ALA A 95 1.06 -9.83 -5.80
CA ALA A 95 0.11 -9.42 -4.76
C ALA A 95 -1.24 -9.04 -5.36
N VAL A 96 -1.27 -8.25 -6.44
CA VAL A 96 -2.50 -7.85 -7.13
C VAL A 96 -3.25 -9.08 -7.65
N VAL A 97 -2.56 -10.05 -8.26
CA VAL A 97 -3.19 -11.28 -8.75
C VAL A 97 -3.78 -12.09 -7.61
N ILE A 98 -3.06 -12.25 -6.49
CA ILE A 98 -3.54 -13.00 -5.33
C ILE A 98 -4.73 -12.30 -4.66
N SER A 99 -4.69 -10.98 -4.47
CA SER A 99 -5.81 -10.23 -3.90
C SER A 99 -7.03 -10.26 -4.82
N LEU A 100 -6.83 -10.12 -6.14
CA LEU A 100 -7.93 -10.20 -7.10
C LEU A 100 -8.55 -11.59 -7.08
N PHE A 101 -7.72 -12.64 -7.06
CA PHE A 101 -8.19 -14.02 -6.97
C PHE A 101 -9.01 -14.27 -5.69
N ALA A 102 -8.54 -13.79 -4.53
CA ALA A 102 -9.25 -13.92 -3.27
C ALA A 102 -10.59 -13.18 -3.27
N SER A 103 -10.63 -11.95 -3.77
CA SER A 103 -11.87 -11.16 -3.87
C SER A 103 -12.86 -11.81 -4.84
N VAL A 104 -12.41 -12.25 -6.02
CA VAL A 104 -13.24 -12.94 -7.00
C VAL A 104 -13.81 -14.24 -6.41
N LEU A 105 -12.99 -15.03 -5.72
CA LEU A 105 -13.46 -16.26 -5.06
C LEU A 105 -14.53 -15.98 -4.01
N TYR A 106 -14.37 -14.90 -3.23
CA TYR A 106 -15.37 -14.46 -2.26
C TYR A 106 -16.69 -14.05 -2.92
N PHE A 107 -16.65 -13.22 -3.96
CA PHE A 107 -17.85 -12.76 -4.67
C PHE A 107 -18.57 -13.87 -5.45
N ILE A 108 -17.84 -14.88 -5.93
CA ILE A 108 -18.44 -16.09 -6.54
C ILE A 108 -19.24 -16.87 -5.49
N LEU A 109 -18.73 -16.99 -4.26
CA LEU A 109 -19.41 -17.68 -3.16
C LEU A 109 -20.58 -16.88 -2.60
N THR A 110 -20.46 -15.55 -2.58
CA THR A 110 -21.44 -14.63 -2.01
C THR A 110 -21.90 -13.61 -3.08
N PRO A 111 -22.85 -13.98 -3.95
CA PRO A 111 -23.33 -13.09 -5.00
C PRO A 111 -24.28 -12.04 -4.40
N LEU A 112 -23.74 -10.92 -3.95
CA LEU A 112 -24.54 -9.77 -3.49
C LEU A 112 -24.45 -8.65 -4.53
N GLY A 113 -25.61 -8.30 -5.09
CA GLY A 113 -25.75 -7.49 -6.30
C GLY A 113 -26.09 -6.02 -6.06
N GLN A 114 -25.70 -5.43 -4.92
CA GLN A 114 -26.00 -4.03 -4.61
C GLN A 114 -24.73 -3.22 -4.43
N ILE A 115 -24.58 -2.17 -5.25
CA ILE A 115 -23.46 -1.24 -5.18
C ILE A 115 -23.58 -0.42 -3.90
N THR A 116 -22.54 -0.47 -3.08
CA THR A 116 -22.51 0.18 -1.77
C THR A 116 -22.00 1.62 -1.87
N SER A 117 -22.41 2.50 -0.95
CA SER A 117 -21.97 3.92 -0.94
C SER A 117 -20.46 4.09 -0.85
N GLU A 118 -19.77 3.20 -0.13
CA GLU A 118 -18.31 3.19 0.00
C GLU A 118 -17.60 2.87 -1.33
N GLU A 119 -18.17 2.00 -2.17
CA GLU A 119 -17.61 1.68 -3.48
C GLU A 119 -17.65 2.90 -4.40
N LYS A 120 -18.78 3.63 -4.40
CA LYS A 120 -18.93 4.87 -5.19
C LYS A 120 -17.93 5.94 -4.77
N ALA A 121 -17.73 6.13 -3.46
CA ALA A 121 -16.79 7.12 -2.95
C ALA A 121 -15.34 6.85 -3.38
N ARG A 122 -14.98 5.57 -3.58
CA ARG A 122 -13.62 5.17 -3.98
C ARG A 122 -13.38 5.18 -5.50
N THR A 123 -14.43 5.25 -6.33
CA THR A 123 -14.34 5.38 -7.80
C THR A 123 -14.17 6.80 -8.32
N PHE A 124 -14.48 7.83 -7.52
CA PHE A 124 -14.42 9.23 -7.95
C PHE A 124 -13.45 10.06 -7.09
N PRO A 125 -12.13 9.85 -7.25
CA PRO A 125 -11.15 10.72 -6.62
C PRO A 125 -11.24 12.13 -7.21
N THR A 126 -11.10 13.13 -6.36
CA THR A 126 -11.12 14.56 -6.68
C THR A 126 -9.70 15.12 -6.77
N LEU A 127 -9.57 16.35 -7.29
CA LEU A 127 -8.27 17.07 -7.29
C LEU A 127 -7.72 17.27 -5.88
N LEU A 128 -8.59 17.35 -4.87
CA LEU A 128 -8.18 17.48 -3.47
C LEU A 128 -7.45 16.21 -2.99
N ASP A 129 -7.88 15.03 -3.42
CA ASP A 129 -7.23 13.76 -3.03
C ASP A 129 -5.81 13.66 -3.59
N VAL A 130 -5.57 14.21 -4.79
CA VAL A 130 -4.22 14.29 -5.38
C VAL A 130 -3.32 15.25 -4.61
N LEU A 131 -3.85 16.41 -4.18
CA LEU A 131 -3.10 17.34 -3.35
C LEU A 131 -2.76 16.71 -1.99
N VAL A 132 -3.71 16.00 -1.37
CA VAL A 132 -3.46 15.27 -0.12
C VAL A 132 -2.36 14.23 -0.30
N ALA A 133 -2.37 13.46 -1.39
CA ALA A 133 -1.29 12.51 -1.68
C ALA A 133 0.07 13.20 -1.86
N LEU A 134 0.11 14.35 -2.56
CA LEU A 134 1.34 15.10 -2.79
C LEU A 134 1.95 15.67 -1.50
N PHE A 135 1.13 16.22 -0.62
CA PHE A 135 1.58 16.81 0.65
C PHE A 135 1.73 15.78 1.77
N GLY A 136 1.04 14.64 1.68
CA GLY A 136 1.14 13.52 2.62
C GLY A 136 2.47 12.77 2.50
N GLY A 137 3.08 12.79 1.30
CA GLY A 137 4.35 12.14 1.01
C GLY A 137 4.19 10.72 0.46
#